data_AF-A0A355U5U8-F1
#
_entry.id   AF-A0A355U5U8-F1
#
_cell.length_a   1.000
_cell.length_b   1.000
_cell.length_c   1.000
_cell.angle_alpha   90.00
_cell.angle_beta   90.00
_cell.angle_gamma   90.00
#
_symmetry.space_group_name_H-M   'P 1'
#
loop_
_entity.id
_entity.type
_entity.pdbx_description
1 polymer ?
#
loop_
_entity_poly.entity_id
_entity_poly.type
_entity_poly.pdbx_seq_one_letter_code
_entity_poly.pdbx_strand_id
1 'polypeptide(L)'
;MMTSVKERRFNLAFNIFLVTGMLLAVTATTIFKVQQPGVRTFMLLLAAFGSVMGVVNTVMSANGNILTFVFGFIDVLIGTIVYFDNGIMGNFALHAFYFLPMQFIGFWQWSK
;
A
#
# COMPACT_ATOMS: atom_id res chain seq x y z
N MET A 1 -15.71 23.75 -1.59
CA MET A 1 -16.22 23.68 -0.21
C MET A 1 -15.03 23.85 0.72
N MET A 2 -14.98 24.89 1.56
CA MET A 2 -13.81 25.15 2.41
C MET A 2 -13.93 24.30 3.68
N THR A 3 -13.12 23.24 3.79
CA THR A 3 -13.11 22.33 4.96
C THR A 3 -12.80 23.10 6.22
N SER A 4 -13.48 22.80 7.32
CA SER A 4 -13.25 23.49 8.58
C SER A 4 -11.82 23.21 9.10
N VAL A 5 -11.23 24.15 9.84
CA VAL A 5 -9.90 23.96 10.45
C VAL A 5 -9.86 22.70 11.32
N LYS A 6 -10.99 22.37 11.96
CA LYS A 6 -11.13 21.16 12.79
C LYS A 6 -11.09 19.89 11.95
N GLU A 7 -11.80 19.83 10.82
CA GLU A 7 -11.76 18.70 9.88
C GLU A 7 -10.35 18.48 9.33
N ARG A 8 -9.67 19.55 8.91
CA ARG A 8 -8.30 19.44 8.39
C ARG A 8 -7.34 18.84 9.43
N ARG A 9 -7.45 19.27 10.69
CA ARG A 9 -6.64 18.73 11.79
C ARG A 9 -6.98 17.28 12.09
N PHE A 10 -8.25 16.91 12.04
CA PHE A 10 -8.70 15.54 12.21
C PHE A 10 -8.15 14.63 11.10
N ASN A 11 -8.31 15.02 9.83
CA ASN A 11 -7.82 14.25 8.69
C ASN A 11 -6.30 14.06 8.77
N LEU A 12 -5.55 15.11 9.13
CA LEU A 12 -4.11 15.00 9.31
C LEU A 12 -3.75 13.99 10.42
N ALA A 13 -4.40 14.08 11.58
CA ALA A 13 -4.15 13.16 12.69
C ALA A 13 -4.52 11.72 12.31
N PHE A 14 -5.63 11.52 11.59
CA PHE A 14 -6.07 10.22 11.11
C PHE A 14 -5.09 9.62 10.09
N ASN A 15 -4.59 10.42 9.14
CA ASN A 15 -3.59 10.01 8.17
C ASN A 15 -2.27 9.59 8.85
N ILE A 16 -1.81 10.36 9.84
CA ILE A 16 -0.63 10.03 10.64
C ILE A 16 -0.86 8.71 11.40
N PHE A 17 -2.03 8.55 12.00
CA PHE A 17 -2.40 7.33 12.71
C PHE A 17 -2.34 6.10 11.80
N LEU A 18 -2.91 6.18 10.58
CA LEU A 18 -2.91 5.06 9.63
C LEU A 18 -1.48 4.65 9.22
N VAL A 19 -0.64 5.61 8.83
CA VAL A 19 0.74 5.32 8.40
C VAL A 19 1.59 4.83 9.57
N THR A 20 1.47 5.45 10.75
CA THR A 20 2.23 5.05 11.94
C THR A 20 1.81 3.67 12.42
N GLY A 21 0.50 3.39 12.46
CA GLY A 21 -0.03 2.07 12.81
C GLY A 21 0.46 1.00 11.86
N MET A 22 0.50 1.29 10.56
CA MET A 22 1.04 0.36 9.57
C MET A 22 2.54 0.09 9.78
N LEU A 23 3.33 1.14 9.98
CA LEU A 23 4.77 0.99 10.23
C LEU A 23 5.06 0.16 11.48
N LEU A 24 4.32 0.38 12.56
CA LEU A 24 4.45 -0.41 13.80
C LEU A 24 4.09 -1.88 13.58
N ALA A 25 2.96 -2.14 12.91
CA ALA A 25 2.49 -3.50 12.63
C ALA A 25 3.48 -4.27 11.74
N VAL A 26 3.95 -3.63 10.66
CA VAL A 26 4.91 -4.22 9.73
C VAL A 26 6.25 -4.46 10.41
N THR A 27 6.73 -3.53 11.22
CA THR A 27 7.99 -3.69 11.97
C THR A 27 7.89 -4.86 12.94
N ALA A 28 6.83 -4.92 13.75
CA ALA A 28 6.63 -5.98 14.73
C ALA A 28 6.51 -7.36 14.04
N THR A 29 5.71 -7.47 12.99
CA THR A 29 5.51 -8.74 12.27
C THR A 29 6.78 -9.17 11.51
N THR A 30 7.56 -8.23 10.98
CA THR A 30 8.84 -8.52 10.32
C THR A 30 9.88 -9.03 11.32
N ILE A 31 10.01 -8.38 12.48
CA ILE A 31 10.91 -8.84 13.56
C ILE A 31 10.54 -10.24 14.03
N PHE A 32 9.24 -10.50 14.21
CA PHE A 32 8.77 -11.82 14.62
C PHE A 32 9.04 -12.89 13.55
N LYS A 33 8.76 -12.59 12.27
CA LYS A 33 8.92 -13.56 11.18
C LYS A 33 10.39 -13.83 10.84
N VAL A 34 11.27 -12.82 10.88
CA VAL A 34 12.68 -13.01 10.50
C VAL A 34 13.44 -13.96 11.44
N GLN A 35 12.95 -14.15 12.66
CA GLN A 35 13.51 -15.09 13.64
C GLN A 35 13.17 -16.56 13.32
N GLN A 36 12.19 -16.81 12.44
CA GLN A 36 11.75 -18.16 12.12
C GLN A 36 12.71 -18.84 11.12
N PRO A 37 13.04 -20.12 11.32
CA PRO A 37 13.91 -20.85 10.40
C PRO A 37 13.23 -21.02 9.03
N GLY A 38 14.02 -20.90 7.96
CA GLY A 38 13.53 -21.08 6.58
C GLY A 38 12.86 -19.86 5.95
N VAL A 39 12.87 -18.70 6.62
CA VAL A 39 12.28 -17.47 6.08
C VAL A 39 13.13 -16.88 4.95
N ARG A 40 12.47 -16.61 3.84
CA ARG A 40 13.04 -15.85 2.71
C ARG A 40 13.02 -14.37 3.06
N THR A 41 14.04 -13.89 3.78
CA THR A 41 14.13 -12.51 4.30
C THR A 41 13.88 -11.46 3.24
N PHE A 42 14.41 -11.64 2.02
CA PHE A 42 14.15 -10.71 0.92
C PHE A 42 12.65 -10.57 0.59
N MET A 43 11.94 -11.69 0.44
CA MET A 43 10.50 -11.67 0.15
C MET A 43 9.69 -11.11 1.30
N LEU A 44 10.10 -11.37 2.54
CA LEU A 44 9.49 -10.77 3.73
C LEU A 44 9.63 -9.25 3.72
N LEU A 45 10.83 -8.74 3.47
CA LEU A 45 11.10 -7.29 3.41
C LEU A 45 10.40 -6.63 2.22
N LEU A 46 10.32 -7.32 1.08
CA LEU A 46 9.59 -6.84 -0.08
C LEU A 46 8.09 -6.71 0.23
N ALA A 47 7.48 -7.74 0.84
CA ALA A 47 6.08 -7.71 1.26
C ALA A 47 5.82 -6.62 2.32
N ALA A 48 6.74 -6.46 3.28
CA ALA A 48 6.69 -5.40 4.29
C ALA A 48 6.67 -4.02 3.63
N PHE A 49 7.58 -3.77 2.69
CA PHE A 49 7.63 -2.50 1.96
C PHE A 49 6.35 -2.27 1.13
N GLY A 50 5.90 -3.26 0.36
CA GLY A 50 4.66 -3.17 -0.42
C GLY A 50 3.46 -2.80 0.44
N SER A 51 3.33 -3.43 1.61
CA SER A 51 2.23 -3.17 2.53
C SER A 51 2.20 -1.72 3.06
N VAL A 52 3.37 -1.10 3.30
CA VAL A 52 3.45 0.33 3.65
C VAL A 52 3.03 1.20 2.46
N MET A 53 3.46 0.85 1.25
CA MET A 53 3.05 1.56 0.02
C MET A 53 1.54 1.49 -0.20
N GLY A 54 0.88 0.36 0.10
CA GLY A 54 -0.58 0.23 0.01
C GLY A 54 -1.35 1.12 0.98
N VAL A 55 -0.84 1.30 2.20
CA VAL A 55 -1.43 2.24 3.16
C VAL A 55 -1.19 3.69 2.73
N VAL A 56 0.02 4.03 2.27
CA VAL A 56 0.31 5.38 1.75
C VAL A 56 -0.58 5.70 0.53
N ASN A 57 -0.74 4.74 -0.38
CA ASN A 57 -1.68 4.83 -1.50
C ASN A 57 -3.09 5.18 -1.01
N THR A 58 -3.63 4.40 -0.06
CA THR A 58 -4.98 4.62 0.49
C THR A 58 -5.13 6.01 1.11
N VAL A 59 -4.12 6.47 1.87
CA VAL A 59 -4.12 7.82 2.47
C VAL A 59 -4.09 8.91 1.39
N MET A 60 -3.27 8.76 0.35
CA MET A 60 -3.23 9.72 -0.76
C MET A 60 -4.56 9.75 -1.52
N SER A 61 -5.16 8.59 -1.78
CA SER A 61 -6.48 8.45 -2.41
C SER A 61 -7.56 9.19 -1.63
N ALA A 62 -7.62 8.95 -0.31
CA ALA A 62 -8.59 9.60 0.58
C ALA A 62 -8.44 11.13 0.62
N ASN A 63 -7.23 11.63 0.41
CA ASN A 63 -6.94 13.06 0.33
C ASN A 63 -7.10 13.66 -1.07
N GLY A 64 -7.51 12.87 -2.07
CA GLY A 64 -7.65 13.33 -3.45
C GLY A 64 -6.30 13.63 -4.14
N ASN A 65 -5.20 13.05 -3.67
CA ASN A 65 -3.87 13.31 -4.20
C ASN A 65 -3.51 12.30 -5.30
N ILE A 66 -3.14 12.79 -6.49
CA ILE A 66 -2.77 11.98 -7.66
C ILE A 66 -1.58 11.05 -7.42
N LEU A 67 -0.73 11.34 -6.43
CA LEU A 67 0.37 10.45 -6.02
C LEU A 67 -0.13 9.07 -5.52
N THR A 68 -1.43 8.93 -5.22
CA THR A 68 -2.09 7.64 -4.95
C THR A 68 -1.72 6.58 -5.98
N PHE A 69 -1.69 6.92 -7.27
CA PHE A 69 -1.40 5.96 -8.34
C PHE A 69 0.09 5.56 -8.41
N VAL A 70 1.00 6.43 -7.96
CA VAL A 70 2.43 6.10 -7.89
C VAL A 70 2.68 5.09 -6.76
N PHE A 71 2.16 5.36 -5.57
CA PHE A 71 2.29 4.43 -4.44
C PHE A 71 1.49 3.15 -4.68
N GLY A 72 0.30 3.27 -5.30
CA GLY A 72 -0.53 2.14 -5.70
C GLY A 72 0.14 1.26 -6.75
N PHE A 73 0.88 1.83 -7.70
CA PHE A 73 1.68 1.04 -8.64
C PHE A 73 2.75 0.21 -7.94
N ILE A 74 3.49 0.80 -6.99
CA ILE A 74 4.53 0.08 -6.24
C ILE A 74 3.91 -1.03 -5.39
N ASP A 75 2.84 -0.73 -4.65
CA ASP A 75 2.09 -1.69 -3.85
C ASP A 75 1.59 -2.86 -4.70
N VAL A 76 0.88 -2.57 -5.78
CA VAL A 76 0.27 -3.60 -6.62
C VAL A 76 1.32 -4.45 -7.32
N LEU A 77 2.42 -3.86 -7.81
CA LEU A 77 3.52 -4.60 -8.43
C LEU A 77 4.17 -5.57 -7.43
N ILE A 78 4.43 -5.11 -6.22
CA ILE A 78 4.96 -5.96 -5.15
C ILE A 78 3.96 -7.05 -4.78
N GLY A 79 2.68 -6.69 -4.63
CA GLY A 79 1.59 -7.62 -4.35
C GLY A 79 1.53 -8.72 -5.40
N THR A 80 1.60 -8.39 -6.69
CA THR A 80 1.64 -9.36 -7.78
C THR A 80 2.78 -10.36 -7.60
N ILE A 81 4.00 -9.90 -7.32
CA ILE A 81 5.16 -10.77 -7.11
C ILE A 81 4.95 -11.68 -5.89
N VAL A 82 4.53 -11.11 -4.76
CA VAL A 82 4.35 -11.83 -3.50
C VAL A 82 3.22 -12.86 -3.61
N TYR A 83 2.07 -12.52 -4.19
CA TYR A 83 0.95 -13.46 -4.33
C TYR A 83 1.27 -14.60 -5.29
N PHE A 84 2.01 -14.33 -6.36
CA PHE A 84 2.49 -15.38 -7.26
C PHE A 84 3.44 -16.34 -6.53
N ASP A 85 4.43 -15.82 -5.81
CA ASP A 85 5.41 -16.59 -5.05
C ASP A 85 4.78 -17.42 -3.90
N ASN A 86 3.65 -16.97 -3.34
CA ASN A 86 2.91 -17.68 -2.31
C ASN A 86 1.79 -18.60 -2.86
N GLY A 87 1.63 -18.71 -4.19
CA GLY A 87 0.60 -19.56 -4.79
C GLY A 87 -0.84 -19.04 -4.64
N ILE A 88 -1.04 -17.78 -4.23
CA ILE A 88 -2.35 -17.18 -3.99
C ILE A 88 -2.90 -16.61 -5.31
N MET A 89 -3.27 -17.51 -6.24
CA MET A 89 -3.55 -17.18 -7.64
C MET A 89 -4.71 -16.19 -7.83
N GLY A 90 -5.72 -16.21 -6.96
CA GLY A 90 -6.83 -15.24 -7.03
C GLY A 90 -6.37 -13.80 -6.80
N ASN A 91 -5.58 -13.56 -5.74
CA ASN A 91 -5.02 -12.23 -5.46
C ASN A 91 -3.96 -11.84 -6.48
N PHE A 92 -3.14 -12.79 -6.94
CA PHE A 92 -2.20 -12.56 -8.02
C PHE A 92 -2.91 -12.04 -9.27
N ALA A 93 -3.94 -12.74 -9.75
CA ALA A 93 -4.67 -12.35 -10.95
C ALA A 93 -5.35 -10.98 -10.79
N LEU A 94 -5.95 -10.72 -9.63
CA LEU A 94 -6.56 -9.43 -9.32
C LEU A 94 -5.54 -8.28 -9.35
N HIS A 95 -4.37 -8.46 -8.73
CA HIS A 95 -3.33 -7.44 -8.71
C HIS A 95 -2.72 -7.24 -10.10
N ALA A 96 -2.35 -8.33 -10.78
CA ALA A 96 -1.68 -8.29 -12.07
C ALA A 96 -2.56 -7.74 -13.20
N PHE A 97 -3.82 -8.17 -13.28
CA PHE A 97 -4.65 -7.92 -14.45
C PHE A 97 -5.74 -6.87 -14.23
N TYR A 98 -6.09 -6.56 -12.99
CA TYR A 98 -7.08 -5.53 -12.70
C TYR A 98 -6.46 -4.31 -12.03
N PHE A 99 -5.83 -4.48 -10.86
CA PHE A 99 -5.30 -3.32 -10.13
C PHE A 99 -4.12 -2.65 -10.81
N LEU A 100 -3.22 -3.41 -11.45
CA LEU A 100 -2.02 -2.84 -12.07
C LEU A 100 -2.37 -1.97 -13.29
N PRO A 101 -3.19 -2.41 -14.26
CA PRO A 101 -3.66 -1.54 -15.34
C PRO A 101 -4.44 -0.32 -14.83
N MET A 102 -5.24 -0.50 -13.78
CA MET A 102 -6.03 0.58 -13.18
C MET A 102 -5.18 1.71 -12.60
N GLN A 103 -3.91 1.46 -12.22
CA GLN A 103 -3.02 2.54 -11.78
C GLN A 103 -2.76 3.56 -12.89
N PHE A 104 -2.58 3.07 -14.13
CA PHE A 104 -2.35 3.93 -15.30
C PHE A 104 -3.64 4.64 -15.74
N ILE A 105 -4.76 3.90 -15.78
CA ILE A 105 -6.06 4.45 -16.16
C ILE A 105 -6.47 5.56 -15.17
N GLY A 106 -6.36 5.27 -13.88
CA GLY A 106 -6.69 6.22 -12.82
C GLY A 106 -5.79 7.46 -12.85
N PHE A 107 -4.47 7.28 -13.01
CA PHE A 107 -3.54 8.40 -13.16
C PHE A 107 -3.90 9.29 -14.35
N TRP A 108 -4.18 8.71 -15.52
CA TRP A 108 -4.59 9.46 -16.71
C TRP A 108 -5.91 10.21 -16.50
N GLN A 109 -6.89 9.58 -15.85
CA GLN A 109 -8.19 10.20 -15.60
C GLN A 109 -8.12 11.35 -14.59
N TRP A 110 -7.27 11.23 -13.56
CA TRP A 110 -7.11 12.25 -12.51
C TRP A 110 -6.09 13.34 -12.87
N SER A 111 -5.35 13.18 -13.96
CA SER A 111 -4.46 14.21 -14.51
C SER A 111 -5.21 15.30 -15.30
N LYS A 112 -6.53 15.18 -15.43
CA LYS A 112 -7.40 16.12 -16.14
C LYS A 112 -8.08 17.07 -15.15
#